data_AF-A0A6P0HTE1-F1
#
_entry.id   AF-A0A6P0HTE1-F1
#
_cell.length_a   1.000
_cell.length_b   1.000
_cell.length_c   1.000
_cell.angle_alpha   90.00
_cell.angle_beta   90.00
_cell.angle_gamma   90.00
#
_symmetry.space_group_name_H-M   'P 1'
#
loop_
_entity.id
_entity.type
_entity.pdbx_description
1 polymer ?
#
loop_
_entity_poly.entity_id
_entity_poly.type
_entity_poly.pdbx_seq_one_letter_code
_entity_poly.pdbx_strand_id
1 'polypeptide(L)'
;MTQDLIEIPDFKSYIPLALRTESIERPAENWQSHIPLTLYRVNHALTGLITEISELLEAFKADTVDYVLVAEELGDAWWYMAILADVFDFDTLDVPAADQRRSLLIVAEVVEHAGAAFDVVKRRIYYNADDTSKKASWGIVEEKAMLISSLLCTLSGNNLPIIWQRNIAKLAKRYPDKFSSEKALNRDLDAERQALEGN
;
A
#
# COMPACT_ATOMS: atom_id res chain seq x y z
N MET A 1 25.42 11.43 13.08
CA MET A 1 24.26 12.35 13.12
C MET A 1 23.13 11.53 12.59
N THR A 2 22.25 11.04 13.47
CA THR A 2 21.03 10.36 13.07
C THR A 2 20.26 11.30 12.16
N GLN A 3 19.94 10.86 10.95
CA GLN A 3 19.09 11.64 10.06
C GLN A 3 17.70 11.66 10.72
N ASP A 4 17.32 12.78 11.36
CA ASP A 4 16.03 12.87 12.04
C ASP A 4 14.92 12.55 11.02
N LEU A 5 14.27 11.40 11.24
CA LEU A 5 13.16 10.96 10.39
C LEU A 5 12.06 12.02 10.47
N ILE A 6 11.44 12.32 9.34
CA ILE A 6 10.28 13.22 9.27
C ILE A 6 9.22 12.69 10.24
N GLU A 7 8.64 13.55 11.05
CA GLU A 7 7.54 13.15 11.94
C GLU A 7 6.29 12.87 11.12
N ILE A 8 5.69 11.69 11.31
CA ILE A 8 4.46 11.26 10.62
C ILE A 8 3.49 10.76 11.70
N PRO A 9 2.72 11.68 12.32
CA PRO A 9 1.95 11.36 13.52
C PRO A 9 0.68 10.55 13.23
N ASP A 10 0.14 10.66 12.01
CA ASP A 10 -1.11 10.04 11.61
C ASP A 10 -1.12 9.68 10.12
N PHE A 11 -2.13 8.90 9.74
CA PHE A 11 -2.29 8.42 8.37
C PHE A 11 -2.54 9.57 7.40
N LYS A 12 -3.31 10.58 7.82
CA LYS A 12 -3.57 11.80 7.06
C LYS A 12 -2.28 12.50 6.62
N SER A 13 -1.29 12.57 7.51
CA SER A 13 0.02 13.17 7.22
C SER A 13 0.88 12.27 6.32
N TYR A 14 0.71 10.95 6.39
CA TYR A 14 1.43 9.98 5.57
C TYR A 14 0.99 9.99 4.09
N ILE A 15 -0.32 10.06 3.82
CA ILE A 15 -0.91 9.98 2.47
C ILE A 15 -0.19 10.86 1.43
N PRO A 16 -0.05 12.20 1.61
CA PRO A 16 0.58 13.03 0.59
C PRO A 16 2.06 12.71 0.36
N LEU A 17 2.77 12.22 1.38
CA LEU A 17 4.18 11.82 1.27
C LEU A 17 4.32 10.55 0.42
N ALA A 18 3.42 9.59 0.60
CA ALA A 18 3.35 8.37 -0.20
C ALA A 18 2.96 8.66 -1.65
N LEU A 19 1.89 9.44 -1.87
CA LEU A 19 1.37 9.74 -3.22
C LEU A 19 2.35 10.52 -4.11
N ARG A 20 3.30 11.24 -3.51
CA ARG A 20 4.41 11.89 -4.26
C ARG A 20 5.16 10.90 -5.16
N THR A 21 5.20 9.63 -4.78
CA THR A 21 5.90 8.57 -5.50
C THR A 21 4.96 7.61 -6.24
N GLU A 22 3.68 7.98 -6.43
CA GLU A 22 2.73 7.17 -7.20
C GLU A 22 3.00 7.23 -8.69
N SER A 23 3.04 6.07 -9.34
CA SER A 23 3.11 5.94 -10.79
C SER A 23 1.75 6.24 -11.43
N ILE A 24 1.44 7.51 -11.65
CA ILE A 24 0.20 7.95 -12.32
C ILE A 24 0.38 8.35 -13.80
N GLU A 25 1.62 8.46 -14.27
CA GLU A 25 1.94 8.89 -15.63
C GLU A 25 1.49 7.81 -16.64
N ARG A 26 0.58 8.19 -17.54
CA ARG A 26 -0.02 7.30 -18.55
C ARG A 26 0.03 8.00 -19.92
N PRO A 27 1.14 7.83 -20.67
CA PRO A 27 1.29 8.43 -22.00
C PRO A 27 0.12 8.06 -22.92
N ALA A 28 -0.31 8.99 -23.77
CA ALA A 28 -1.52 8.84 -24.59
C ALA A 28 -1.40 7.72 -25.64
N GLU A 29 -0.18 7.40 -26.05
CA GLU A 29 0.17 6.31 -26.95
C GLU A 29 0.07 4.92 -26.30
N ASN A 30 0.00 4.86 -24.98
CA ASN A 30 -0.01 3.61 -24.22
C ASN A 30 -1.44 3.17 -23.90
N TRP A 31 -1.68 1.85 -23.87
CA TRP A 31 -3.00 1.26 -23.62
C TRP A 31 -3.60 1.64 -22.25
N GLN A 32 -2.75 1.91 -21.24
CA GLN A 32 -3.16 2.33 -19.91
C GLN A 32 -3.91 3.68 -19.92
N SER A 33 -3.71 4.51 -20.94
CA SER A 33 -4.41 5.79 -21.09
C SER A 33 -5.91 5.61 -21.33
N HIS A 34 -6.34 4.48 -21.88
CA HIS A 34 -7.75 4.15 -22.12
C HIS A 34 -8.50 3.66 -20.87
N ILE A 35 -7.78 3.36 -19.78
CA ILE A 35 -8.40 2.93 -18.52
C ILE A 35 -8.82 4.18 -17.73
N PRO A 36 -10.03 4.23 -17.15
CA PRO A 36 -10.40 5.31 -16.23
C PRO A 36 -9.38 5.44 -15.09
N LEU A 37 -8.95 6.66 -14.76
CA LEU A 37 -7.88 6.91 -13.78
C LEU A 37 -8.14 6.22 -12.43
N THR A 38 -9.35 6.35 -11.90
CA THR A 38 -9.75 5.68 -10.64
C THR A 38 -9.56 4.17 -10.73
N LEU A 39 -9.96 3.55 -11.84
CA LEU A 39 -9.84 2.10 -12.02
C LEU A 39 -8.38 1.67 -12.13
N TYR A 40 -7.56 2.46 -12.81
CA TYR A 40 -6.12 2.24 -12.90
C TYR A 40 -5.47 2.28 -11.52
N ARG A 41 -5.76 3.30 -10.71
CA ARG A 41 -5.20 3.48 -9.36
C ARG A 41 -5.65 2.39 -8.39
N VAL A 42 -6.96 2.07 -8.37
CA VAL A 42 -7.49 0.96 -7.53
C VAL A 42 -6.86 -0.36 -7.93
N ASN A 43 -6.76 -0.65 -9.23
CA ASN A 43 -6.13 -1.89 -9.68
C ASN A 43 -4.66 -1.94 -9.25
N HIS A 44 -3.91 -0.86 -9.45
CA HIS A 44 -2.50 -0.76 -9.03
C HIS A 44 -2.35 -1.01 -7.53
N ALA A 45 -3.16 -0.34 -6.70
CA ALA A 45 -3.14 -0.49 -5.27
C ALA A 45 -3.48 -1.92 -4.79
N LEU A 46 -4.54 -2.52 -5.33
CA LEU A 46 -4.91 -3.88 -4.97
C LEU A 46 -3.88 -4.91 -5.43
N THR A 47 -3.27 -4.72 -6.62
CA THR A 47 -2.24 -5.64 -7.13
C THR A 47 -0.98 -5.57 -6.28
N GLY A 48 -0.56 -4.35 -5.97
CA GLY A 48 0.57 -4.10 -5.11
C GLY A 48 0.37 -4.65 -3.71
N LEU A 49 -0.77 -4.36 -3.09
CA LEU A 49 -1.08 -4.87 -1.76
C LEU A 49 -0.95 -6.40 -1.69
N ILE A 50 -1.45 -7.14 -2.68
CA ILE A 50 -1.31 -8.60 -2.70
C ILE A 50 0.15 -9.04 -2.85
N THR A 51 0.97 -8.34 -3.65
CA THR A 51 2.39 -8.66 -3.79
C THR A 51 3.14 -8.42 -2.48
N GLU A 52 2.96 -7.26 -1.84
CA GLU A 52 3.63 -6.96 -0.56
C GLU A 52 3.21 -7.93 0.55
N ILE A 53 1.94 -8.33 0.58
CA ILE A 53 1.46 -9.36 1.53
C ILE A 53 2.10 -10.72 1.25
N SER A 54 2.34 -11.07 -0.02
CA SER A 54 3.07 -12.28 -0.38
C SER A 54 4.53 -12.22 0.08
N GLU A 55 5.20 -11.08 -0.11
CA GLU A 55 6.58 -10.87 0.32
C GLU A 55 6.70 -10.90 1.85
N LEU A 56 5.74 -10.32 2.56
CA LEU A 56 5.61 -10.41 4.01
C LEU A 56 5.48 -11.86 4.50
N LEU A 57 4.68 -12.69 3.82
CA LEU A 57 4.55 -14.12 4.15
C LEU A 57 5.87 -14.87 3.94
N GLU A 58 6.61 -14.57 2.87
CA GLU A 58 7.93 -15.17 2.63
C GLU A 58 8.93 -14.75 3.72
N ALA A 59 8.91 -13.49 4.15
CA ALA A 59 9.75 -13.00 5.25
C ALA A 59 9.50 -13.78 6.57
N PHE A 60 8.24 -14.15 6.84
CA PHE A 60 7.89 -14.95 8.03
C PHE A 60 8.19 -16.45 7.90
N LYS A 61 8.36 -16.98 6.68
CA LYS A 61 8.71 -18.39 6.45
C LYS A 61 10.21 -18.67 6.60
N ALA A 62 11.04 -17.63 6.63
CA ALA A 62 12.48 -17.78 6.79
C ALA A 62 12.86 -18.41 8.15
N ASP A 63 13.96 -19.19 8.18
CA ASP A 63 14.48 -19.80 9.42
C ASP A 63 14.78 -18.76 10.51
N THR A 64 15.17 -17.56 10.09
CA THR A 64 15.34 -16.39 10.95
C THR A 64 14.58 -15.23 10.33
N VAL A 65 13.62 -14.69 11.08
CA VAL A 65 12.79 -13.57 10.61
C VAL A 65 13.62 -12.29 10.62
N ASP A 66 13.76 -11.67 9.44
CA ASP A 66 14.32 -10.33 9.30
C ASP A 66 13.22 -9.29 9.50
N TYR A 67 13.18 -8.69 10.69
CA TYR A 67 12.17 -7.68 11.02
C TYR A 67 12.32 -6.35 10.26
N VAL A 68 13.49 -6.08 9.66
CA VAL A 68 13.65 -4.91 8.79
C VAL A 68 12.92 -5.14 7.48
N LEU A 69 13.05 -6.34 6.90
CA LEU A 69 12.27 -6.75 5.73
C LEU A 69 10.76 -6.75 6.04
N VAL A 70 10.34 -7.33 7.16
CA VAL A 70 8.92 -7.28 7.59
C VAL A 70 8.40 -5.84 7.67
N ALA A 71 9.19 -4.91 8.21
CA ALA A 71 8.81 -3.50 8.29
C ALA A 71 8.80 -2.82 6.90
N GLU A 72 9.68 -3.24 5.99
CA GLU A 72 9.69 -2.80 4.59
C GLU A 72 8.37 -3.16 3.89
N GLU A 73 8.00 -4.44 3.93
CA GLU A 73 6.80 -4.97 3.25
C GLU A 73 5.51 -4.42 3.85
N LEU A 74 5.46 -4.22 5.18
CA LEU A 74 4.35 -3.53 5.82
C LEU A 74 4.27 -2.06 5.38
N GLY A 75 5.42 -1.39 5.23
CA GLY A 75 5.50 -0.03 4.73
C GLY A 75 4.98 0.08 3.29
N ASP A 76 5.35 -0.87 2.43
CA ASP A 76 4.91 -0.89 1.03
C ASP A 76 3.42 -1.24 0.92
N ALA A 77 2.89 -2.13 1.77
CA ALA A 77 1.45 -2.36 1.88
C ALA A 77 0.70 -1.08 2.28
N TRP A 78 1.22 -0.31 3.25
CA TRP A 78 0.65 0.98 3.63
C TRP A 78 0.73 2.02 2.51
N TRP A 79 1.79 1.98 1.70
CA TRP A 79 1.93 2.85 0.55
C TRP A 79 0.79 2.64 -0.46
N TYR A 80 0.44 1.38 -0.76
CA TYR A 80 -0.73 1.08 -1.59
C TYR A 80 -2.06 1.45 -0.92
N MET A 81 -2.15 1.33 0.41
CA MET A 81 -3.32 1.83 1.14
C MET A 81 -3.48 3.34 1.05
N ALA A 82 -2.40 4.13 0.98
CA ALA A 82 -2.49 5.57 0.76
C ALA A 82 -3.13 5.93 -0.58
N ILE A 83 -2.93 5.10 -1.63
CA ILE A 83 -3.63 5.27 -2.90
C ILE A 83 -5.13 5.03 -2.74
N LEU A 84 -5.53 3.94 -2.06
CA LEU A 84 -6.96 3.66 -1.83
C LEU A 84 -7.61 4.74 -0.96
N ALA A 85 -6.91 5.21 0.07
CA ALA A 85 -7.31 6.31 0.94
C ALA A 85 -7.66 7.57 0.15
N ASP A 86 -6.79 7.98 -0.76
CA ASP A 86 -7.01 9.13 -1.63
C ASP A 86 -8.12 8.91 -2.68
N VAL A 87 -8.24 7.70 -3.23
CA VAL A 87 -9.31 7.37 -4.19
C VAL A 87 -10.70 7.41 -3.54
N PHE A 88 -10.81 6.96 -2.28
CA PHE A 88 -12.09 6.83 -1.56
C PHE A 88 -12.34 7.93 -0.54
N ASP A 89 -11.44 8.92 -0.42
CA ASP A 89 -11.56 10.07 0.48
C ASP A 89 -11.70 9.67 1.96
N PHE A 90 -10.84 8.75 2.42
CA PHE A 90 -10.69 8.43 3.85
C PHE A 90 -9.25 8.68 4.32
N ASP A 91 -9.09 9.34 5.46
CA ASP A 91 -7.77 9.70 6.00
C ASP A 91 -7.60 9.32 7.48
N THR A 92 -8.61 8.70 8.09
CA THR A 92 -8.61 8.23 9.47
C THR A 92 -8.62 6.71 9.55
N LEU A 93 -7.89 6.17 10.52
CA LEU A 93 -7.88 4.75 10.85
C LEU A 93 -8.68 4.55 12.13
N ASP A 94 -9.78 3.80 12.05
CA ASP A 94 -10.53 3.36 13.23
C ASP A 94 -10.13 1.91 13.54
N VAL A 95 -9.17 1.77 14.44
CA VAL A 95 -8.55 0.47 14.75
C VAL A 95 -9.00 0.02 16.13
N PRO A 96 -9.74 -1.10 16.24
CA PRO A 96 -9.97 -1.75 17.53
C PRO A 96 -8.64 -2.22 18.13
N ALA A 97 -8.50 -2.13 19.45
CA ALA A 97 -7.31 -2.63 20.15
C ALA A 97 -7.03 -4.11 19.78
N ALA A 98 -5.85 -4.35 19.20
CA ALA A 98 -5.47 -5.63 18.60
C ALA A 98 -5.47 -6.82 19.58
N ASP A 99 -6.05 -7.95 19.17
CA ASP A 99 -5.69 -9.27 19.70
C ASP A 99 -4.55 -9.84 18.84
N GLN A 100 -3.32 -9.77 19.35
CA GLN A 100 -2.09 -10.17 18.65
C GLN A 100 -2.01 -11.68 18.33
N ARG A 101 -2.98 -12.51 18.75
CA ARG A 101 -2.93 -13.98 18.61
C ARG A 101 -3.31 -14.54 17.24
N ARG A 102 -3.51 -13.72 16.20
CA ARG A 102 -4.06 -14.17 14.90
C ARG A 102 -3.31 -13.70 13.65
N SER A 103 -1.98 -13.57 13.69
CA SER A 103 -1.17 -13.00 12.58
C SER A 103 -1.40 -13.65 11.21
N LEU A 104 -1.52 -14.99 11.12
CA LEU A 104 -1.75 -15.69 9.85
C LEU A 104 -3.19 -15.55 9.33
N LEU A 105 -4.17 -15.49 10.23
CA LEU A 105 -5.57 -15.30 9.85
C LEU A 105 -5.77 -13.90 9.27
N ILE A 106 -5.09 -12.90 9.84
CA ILE A 106 -5.11 -11.52 9.34
C ILE A 106 -4.63 -11.45 7.89
N VAL A 107 -3.53 -12.14 7.57
CA VAL A 107 -3.03 -12.16 6.18
C VAL A 107 -4.05 -12.79 5.23
N ALA A 108 -4.65 -13.93 5.61
CA ALA A 108 -5.67 -14.57 4.79
C ALA A 108 -6.90 -13.65 4.58
N GLU A 109 -7.31 -12.93 5.61
CA GLU A 109 -8.42 -11.95 5.56
C GLU A 109 -8.09 -10.77 4.63
N VAL A 110 -6.86 -10.25 4.64
CA VAL A 110 -6.43 -9.20 3.70
C VAL A 110 -6.55 -9.70 2.25
N VAL A 111 -6.06 -10.90 1.97
CA VAL A 111 -6.14 -11.51 0.63
C VAL A 111 -7.59 -11.72 0.20
N GLU A 112 -8.45 -12.21 1.09
CA GLU A 112 -9.87 -12.40 0.82
C GLU A 112 -10.56 -11.07 0.46
N HIS A 113 -10.33 -10.03 1.26
CA HIS A 113 -10.94 -8.71 1.05
C HIS A 113 -10.44 -8.04 -0.23
N ALA A 114 -9.15 -8.14 -0.53
CA ALA A 114 -8.58 -7.67 -1.79
C ALA A 114 -9.18 -8.44 -2.98
N GLY A 115 -9.35 -9.76 -2.86
CA GLY A 115 -10.00 -10.60 -3.87
C GLY A 115 -11.44 -10.16 -4.17
N ALA A 116 -12.22 -9.84 -3.14
CA ALA A 116 -13.58 -9.31 -3.30
C ALA A 116 -13.58 -7.94 -4.01
N ALA A 117 -12.64 -7.05 -3.68
CA ALA A 117 -12.47 -5.78 -4.37
C ALA A 117 -12.03 -5.97 -5.84
N PHE A 118 -11.13 -6.93 -6.10
CA PHE A 118 -10.70 -7.29 -7.45
C PHE A 118 -11.83 -7.81 -8.32
N ASP A 119 -12.82 -8.51 -7.77
CA ASP A 119 -13.96 -8.94 -8.56
C ASP A 119 -14.70 -7.73 -9.16
N VAL A 120 -14.89 -6.66 -8.38
CA VAL A 120 -15.49 -5.41 -8.87
C VAL A 120 -14.65 -4.79 -9.99
N VAL A 121 -13.32 -4.72 -9.83
CA VAL A 121 -12.39 -4.19 -10.83
C VAL A 121 -12.41 -5.02 -12.11
N LYS A 122 -12.29 -6.34 -11.98
CA LYS A 122 -12.29 -7.32 -13.09
C LYS A 122 -13.56 -7.21 -13.92
N ARG A 123 -14.74 -7.15 -13.29
CA ARG A 123 -16.01 -7.03 -14.04
C ARG A 123 -16.07 -5.75 -14.87
N ARG A 124 -15.49 -4.65 -14.38
CA ARG A 124 -15.44 -3.36 -15.12
C ARG A 124 -14.48 -3.42 -16.29
N ILE A 125 -13.26 -3.94 -16.09
CA ILE A 125 -12.22 -3.99 -17.13
C ILE A 125 -12.60 -5.00 -18.22
N TYR A 126 -13.00 -6.22 -17.85
CA TYR A 126 -13.08 -7.33 -18.80
C TYR A 126 -14.47 -7.60 -19.35
N TYR A 127 -15.53 -7.28 -18.60
CA TYR A 127 -16.90 -7.60 -18.99
C TYR A 127 -17.69 -6.37 -19.45
N ASN A 128 -17.05 -5.19 -19.47
CA ASN A 128 -17.70 -3.91 -19.75
C ASN A 128 -19.02 -3.77 -18.99
N ALA A 129 -19.04 -4.27 -17.75
CA ALA A 129 -20.27 -4.36 -16.97
C ALA A 129 -20.75 -2.93 -16.68
N ASP A 130 -21.85 -2.54 -17.31
CA ASP A 130 -22.47 -1.21 -17.23
C ASP A 130 -23.19 -0.97 -15.88
N ASP A 131 -22.81 -1.72 -14.84
CA ASP A 131 -23.15 -1.45 -13.43
C ASP A 131 -22.48 -0.15 -12.90
N THR A 132 -21.93 0.64 -13.83
CA THR A 132 -21.22 1.91 -13.77
C THR A 132 -21.97 3.04 -13.05
N SER A 133 -23.27 2.86 -12.74
CA SER A 133 -24.08 3.85 -12.01
C SER A 133 -24.23 3.59 -10.51
N LYS A 134 -23.85 2.41 -9.98
CA LYS A 134 -24.12 2.09 -8.57
C LYS A 134 -22.94 2.44 -7.68
N LYS A 135 -23.10 3.53 -6.91
CA LYS A 135 -22.39 3.83 -5.65
C LYS A 135 -22.12 2.56 -4.82
N ALA A 136 -23.04 1.59 -4.85
CA ALA A 136 -22.92 0.30 -4.16
C ALA A 136 -21.68 -0.53 -4.55
N SER A 137 -21.25 -0.57 -5.81
CA SER A 137 -20.09 -1.39 -6.22
C SER A 137 -18.76 -0.80 -5.74
N TRP A 138 -18.63 0.52 -5.79
CA TRP A 138 -17.48 1.19 -5.18
C TRP A 138 -17.53 1.14 -3.66
N GLY A 139 -18.73 1.17 -3.08
CA GLY A 139 -18.93 0.95 -1.64
C GLY A 139 -18.38 -0.39 -1.16
N ILE A 140 -18.40 -1.45 -1.97
CA ILE A 140 -17.73 -2.72 -1.63
C ILE A 140 -16.22 -2.53 -1.56
N VAL A 141 -15.61 -1.85 -2.54
CA VAL A 141 -14.15 -1.62 -2.56
C VAL A 141 -13.73 -0.75 -1.38
N GLU A 142 -14.48 0.32 -1.11
CA GLU A 142 -14.31 1.22 0.04
C GLU A 142 -14.42 0.44 1.37
N GLU A 143 -15.48 -0.35 1.55
CA GLU A 143 -15.67 -1.21 2.73
C GLU A 143 -14.49 -2.18 2.89
N LYS A 144 -14.04 -2.83 1.80
CA LYS A 144 -12.90 -3.76 1.86
C LYS A 144 -11.59 -3.03 2.13
N ALA A 145 -11.39 -1.83 1.61
CA ALA A 145 -10.22 -1.01 1.94
C ALA A 145 -10.18 -0.65 3.44
N MET A 146 -11.33 -0.35 4.05
CA MET A 146 -11.43 -0.10 5.50
C MET A 146 -11.16 -1.36 6.34
N LEU A 147 -11.60 -2.53 5.89
CA LEU A 147 -11.26 -3.79 6.57
C LEU A 147 -9.76 -4.10 6.45
N ILE A 148 -9.19 -3.96 5.25
CA ILE A 148 -7.76 -4.15 5.01
C ILE A 148 -6.93 -3.18 5.86
N SER A 149 -7.31 -1.90 5.96
CA SER A 149 -6.56 -0.93 6.77
C SER A 149 -6.57 -1.33 8.26
N SER A 150 -7.70 -1.79 8.79
CA SER A 150 -7.80 -2.30 10.17
C SER A 150 -6.91 -3.53 10.41
N LEU A 151 -6.87 -4.45 9.43
CA LEU A 151 -6.01 -5.64 9.45
C LEU A 151 -4.51 -5.25 9.41
N LEU A 152 -4.11 -4.32 8.54
CA LEU A 152 -2.74 -3.81 8.47
C LEU A 152 -2.34 -3.07 9.74
N CYS A 153 -3.26 -2.33 10.38
CA CYS A 153 -3.00 -1.72 11.69
C CYS A 153 -2.72 -2.78 12.74
N THR A 154 -3.44 -3.90 12.70
CA THR A 154 -3.20 -5.02 13.62
C THR A 154 -1.82 -5.65 13.41
N LEU A 155 -1.37 -5.80 12.16
CA LEU A 155 -0.01 -6.28 11.85
C LEU A 155 1.08 -5.28 12.24
N SER A 156 0.81 -3.98 12.08
CA SER A 156 1.76 -2.90 12.37
C SER A 156 1.90 -2.63 13.87
N GLY A 157 0.83 -2.86 14.64
CA GLY A 157 0.76 -2.57 16.07
C GLY A 157 1.15 -1.12 16.38
N ASN A 158 1.84 -0.93 17.52
CA ASN A 158 2.30 0.39 17.95
C ASN A 158 3.46 0.94 17.10
N ASN A 159 4.01 0.16 16.15
CA ASN A 159 5.11 0.59 15.30
C ASN A 159 4.64 1.35 14.04
N LEU A 160 3.34 1.53 13.86
CA LEU A 160 2.77 2.12 12.64
C LEU A 160 3.42 3.47 12.24
N PRO A 161 3.62 4.46 13.14
CA PRO A 161 4.33 5.68 12.79
C PRO A 161 5.76 5.43 12.28
N ILE A 162 6.50 4.51 12.92
CA ILE A 162 7.87 4.16 12.53
C ILE A 162 7.89 3.44 11.17
N ILE A 163 6.91 2.58 10.89
CA ILE A 163 6.75 1.91 9.59
C ILE A 163 6.58 2.95 8.48
N TRP A 164 5.69 3.93 8.68
CA TRP A 164 5.51 5.02 7.72
C TRP A 164 6.77 5.87 7.54
N GLN A 165 7.45 6.23 8.63
CA GLN A 165 8.69 7.00 8.59
C GLN A 165 9.78 6.30 7.78
N ARG A 166 9.99 5.01 8.03
CA ARG A 166 10.96 4.18 7.30
C ARG A 166 10.58 4.01 5.84
N ASN A 167 9.31 3.80 5.53
CA ASN A 167 8.82 3.74 4.16
C ASN A 167 9.08 5.06 3.41
N ILE A 168 8.75 6.22 4.01
CA ILE A 168 9.04 7.52 3.39
C ILE A 168 10.55 7.76 3.25
N ALA A 169 11.37 7.37 4.22
CA ALA A 169 12.82 7.49 4.13
C ALA A 169 13.39 6.66 2.98
N LYS A 170 12.95 5.39 2.84
CA LYS A 170 13.29 4.51 1.71
C LYS A 170 12.88 5.14 0.37
N LEU A 171 11.62 5.58 0.27
CA LEU A 171 11.08 6.18 -0.95
C LEU A 171 11.77 7.51 -1.28
N ALA A 172 12.27 8.26 -0.31
CA ALA A 172 13.06 9.46 -0.55
C ALA A 172 14.45 9.15 -1.12
N LYS A 173 15.06 8.02 -0.75
CA LYS A 173 16.30 7.53 -1.39
C LYS A 173 16.04 7.14 -2.85
N ARG A 174 14.97 6.37 -3.09
CA ARG A 174 14.59 5.92 -4.45
C ARG A 174 14.10 7.08 -5.33
N TYR A 175 13.29 7.97 -4.77
CA TYR A 175 12.64 9.06 -5.47
C TYR A 175 12.88 10.40 -4.74
N PRO A 176 14.06 11.02 -4.94
CA PRO A 176 14.37 12.33 -4.36
C PRO A 176 13.31 13.40 -4.67
N ASP A 177 12.81 13.46 -5.91
CA ASP A 177 11.85 14.48 -6.34
C ASP A 177 10.41 13.94 -6.41
N LYS A 178 10.18 12.97 -7.30
CA LYS A 178 8.90 12.27 -7.52
C LYS A 178 9.16 10.91 -8.17
N PHE A 179 8.10 10.14 -8.38
CA PHE A 179 8.18 8.91 -9.15
C PHE A 179 8.83 9.11 -10.53
N SER A 180 9.62 8.11 -10.95
CA SER A 180 10.07 7.94 -12.33
C SER A 180 10.31 6.47 -12.62
N SER A 181 9.90 5.98 -13.80
CA SER A 181 10.09 4.57 -14.18
C SER A 181 11.56 4.15 -14.19
N GLU A 182 12.47 5.07 -14.52
CA GLU A 182 13.92 4.81 -14.51
C GLU A 182 14.40 4.41 -13.11
N LYS A 183 14.14 5.24 -12.09
CA LYS A 183 14.48 4.93 -10.68
C LYS A 183 13.71 3.73 -10.11
N ALA A 184 12.52 3.45 -10.61
CA ALA A 184 11.77 2.25 -10.23
C ALA A 184 12.48 0.96 -10.71
N LEU A 185 13.14 1.01 -11.87
CA LEU A 185 13.86 -0.12 -12.48
C LEU A 185 15.32 -0.20 -12.01
N ASN A 186 15.95 0.93 -11.69
CA ASN A 186 17.35 1.04 -11.28
C ASN A 186 17.45 1.37 -9.78
N ARG A 187 17.09 0.42 -8.93
CA ARG A 187 17.04 0.59 -7.47
C ARG A 187 18.43 0.47 -6.82
N ASP A 188 18.71 1.36 -5.87
CA ASP A 188 19.85 1.24 -4.95
C ASP A 188 19.38 0.55 -3.67
N LEU A 189 19.42 -0.79 -3.68
CA LEU A 189 18.90 -1.62 -2.58
C LEU A 189 19.68 -1.40 -1.27
N ASP A 190 20.99 -1.13 -1.36
CA ASP A 190 21.81 -0.89 -0.18
C ASP A 190 21.45 0.44 0.49
N ALA A 191 21.25 1.50 -0.30
CA ALA A 191 20.81 2.80 0.21
C ALA A 191 19.39 2.75 0.78
N GLU A 192 18.49 2.00 0.15
CA GLU A 192 17.13 1.73 0.64
C GLU A 192 17.17 0.99 1.99
N ARG A 193 17.97 -0.08 2.09
CA ARG A 193 18.12 -0.86 3.31
C ARG A 193 18.66 -0.04 4.46
N GLN A 194 19.69 0.78 4.22
CA GLN A 194 20.24 1.67 5.24
C GLN A 194 19.20 2.66 5.78
N ALA A 195 18.29 3.15 4.93
CA ALA A 195 17.21 4.05 5.35
C ALA A 195 16.16 3.35 6.24
N LEU A 196 15.91 2.05 6.01
CA LEU A 196 15.00 1.25 6.84
C LEU A 196 15.58 0.93 8.23
N GLU A 197 16.91 0.75 8.31
CA GLU A 197 17.60 0.41 9.56
C GLU A 197 17.72 1.61 10.53
N GLY A 198 17.59 2.84 10.03
CA GLY A 198 17.50 4.06 10.87
C GLY A 198 18.84 4.60 11.36
N ASN A 199 19.89 4.54 10.54
CA ASN A 199 21.21 5.13 10.85
C ASN A 199 21.27 6.65 10.67
#